data_AF-A0A699XR88-F1
#
_entry.id   AF-A0A699XR88-F1
#
_cell.length_a   1.000
_cell.length_b   1.000
_cell.length_c   1.000
_cell.angle_alpha   90.00
_cell.angle_beta   90.00
_cell.angle_gamma   90.00
#
_symmetry.space_group_name_H-M   'P 1'
#
loop_
_entity.id
_entity.type
_entity.pdbx_description
1 polymer ?
#
loop_
_entity_poly.entity_id
_entity_poly.type
_entity_poly.pdbx_seq_one_letter_code
_entity_poly.pdbx_strand_id
1 'polypeptide(L)' 'VVQDFPEVFPEDLPGLPPIRPVEFQIDIIPGVAPVARAPYRLAPFEMKELAEQLKELSDKG' A
#
# COMPACT_ATOMS: atom_id res chain seq x y z
N VAL A 1 -0.47 -26.09 -10.35
CA VAL A 1 -1.32 -24.93 -10.03
C VAL A 1 -0.49 -23.65 -9.90
N VAL A 2 0.37 -23.49 -8.87
CA VAL A 2 1.19 -22.26 -8.74
C VAL A 2 2.21 -22.10 -9.88
N GLN A 3 2.82 -23.21 -10.32
CA GLN A 3 3.73 -23.21 -11.49
C GLN A 3 3.04 -22.87 -12.82
N ASP A 4 1.71 -22.97 -12.89
CA ASP A 4 0.95 -22.72 -14.12
C ASP A 4 0.55 -21.24 -14.25
N PHE A 5 0.70 -20.44 -13.17
CA PHE A 5 0.31 -19.02 -13.11
C PHE A 5 1.38 -18.18 -12.39
N PRO A 6 2.62 -18.15 -12.89
CA PRO A 6 3.70 -17.37 -12.26
C PRO A 6 3.39 -15.87 -12.18
N GLU A 7 2.55 -15.34 -13.05
CA GLU A 7 2.09 -13.95 -13.05
C GLU A 7 1.11 -13.59 -11.93
N VAL A 8 0.45 -14.58 -11.31
CA VAL A 8 -0.53 -14.35 -10.23
C VAL A 8 0.15 -14.23 -8.87
N PHE A 9 1.34 -14.82 -8.72
CA PHE A 9 2.16 -14.76 -7.51
C PHE A 9 3.59 -14.31 -7.82
N PRO A 10 3.78 -13.09 -8.34
CA PRO A 10 5.12 -12.58 -8.62
C PRO A 10 5.90 -12.40 -7.31
N GLU A 11 7.22 -12.58 -7.38
CA GLU A 11 8.12 -12.34 -6.23
C GLU A 11 8.13 -10.86 -5.83
N ASP A 12 7.90 -9.96 -6.80
CA ASP A 12 7.83 -8.51 -6.63
C ASP A 12 6.44 -7.94 -6.92
N LEU A 13 6.07 -6.85 -6.25
CA LEU A 13 4.84 -6.12 -6.54
C LEU A 13 4.85 -5.52 -7.96
N PRO A 14 3.81 -5.76 -8.79
CA PRO A 14 3.77 -5.31 -10.19
C PRO A 14 3.50 -3.80 -10.37
N GLY A 15 3.52 -3.01 -9.29
CA GLY A 15 3.15 -1.60 -9.27
C GLY A 15 1.64 -1.38 -9.13
N LEU A 16 1.16 -0.22 -9.57
CA LEU A 16 -0.28 0.08 -9.56
C LEU A 16 -1.07 -0.91 -10.42
N PRO A 17 -2.29 -1.29 -9.97
CA PRO A 17 -3.17 -2.04 -10.83
C PRO A 17 -3.50 -1.22 -12.09
N PRO A 18 -3.71 -1.88 -13.25
CA PRO A 18 -4.15 -1.20 -14.46
C PRO A 18 -5.45 -0.44 -14.20
N ILE A 19 -5.68 0.63 -14.97
CA ILE A 19 -6.91 1.42 -14.90
C ILE A 19 -8.10 0.48 -15.07
N ARG A 20 -8.91 0.35 -14.02
CA ARG A 20 -10.13 -0.44 -14.05
C ARG A 20 -11.29 0.45 -14.50
N PRO A 21 -12.32 -0.09 -15.17
CA PRO A 21 -13.53 0.66 -15.53
C PRO A 21 -14.33 1.15 -14.32
N VAL A 22 -14.02 0.62 -13.13
CA VAL A 22 -14.69 0.93 -11.87
C VAL A 22 -13.70 1.65 -10.97
N GLU A 23 -14.07 2.85 -10.55
CA GLU A 23 -13.37 3.60 -9.52
C GLU A 23 -13.78 3.09 -8.14
N PHE A 24 -12.80 2.92 -7.26
CA PHE A 24 -13.06 2.61 -5.85
C PHE A 24 -13.32 3.92 -5.12
N GLN A 25 -14.51 4.06 -4.57
CA GLN A 25 -14.88 5.21 -3.75
C GLN A 25 -14.93 4.79 -2.28
N ILE A 26 -14.38 5.63 -1.41
CA ILE A 26 -14.52 5.46 0.04
C ILE A 26 -15.75 6.26 0.46
N ASP A 27 -16.87 5.56 0.68
CA ASP A 27 -18.08 6.19 1.19
C ASP A 27 -17.90 6.57 2.65
N ILE A 28 -18.08 7.85 2.95
CA ILE A 28 -18.01 8.38 4.32
C ILE A 28 -19.44 8.61 4.81
N ILE A 29 -19.73 8.18 6.03
CA ILE A 29 -21.00 8.50 6.68
C ILE A 29 -21.06 10.03 6.87
N PRO A 30 -22.13 10.72 6.41
CA PRO A 30 -22.26 12.16 6.58
C PRO A 30 -22.07 12.59 8.04
N GLY A 31 -21.19 13.57 8.27
CA GLY A 31 -20.87 14.08 9.60
C GLY A 31 -19.65 13.45 10.29
N VAL A 32 -19.02 12.44 9.69
CA VAL A 32 -17.74 11.89 10.18
C VAL A 32 -16.60 12.86 9.83
N ALA A 33 -15.87 13.31 10.86
CA ALA A 33 -14.67 14.10 10.68
C ALA A 33 -13.45 13.19 10.41
N PRO A 34 -12.47 13.63 9.59
CA PRO A 34 -11.21 12.91 9.42
C PRO A 34 -10.50 12.72 10.77
N VAL A 35 -9.92 11.54 10.98
CA VAL A 35 -9.16 11.23 12.19
C VAL A 35 -7.68 11.51 11.94
N ALA A 36 -7.09 12.39 12.74
CA ALA A 36 -5.64 12.60 12.81
C ALA A 36 -5.12 12.08 14.16
N ARG A 37 -4.12 11.19 14.13
CA ARG A 37 -3.42 10.69 15.31
C ARG A 37 -1.92 10.83 15.12
N ALA A 38 -1.21 11.13 16.20
CA ALA A 38 0.25 11.14 16.18
C ALA A 38 0.78 9.71 15.95
N PRO A 39 1.83 9.53 15.14
CA PRO A 39 2.52 8.25 15.02
C PRO A 39 3.08 7.77 16.36
N TYR A 40 3.14 6.46 16.55
CA TYR A 40 3.85 5.87 17.68
C TYR A 40 5.37 6.05 17.51
N ARG A 41 6.09 6.05 18.64
CA ARG A 41 7.54 6.05 18.62
C ARG A 41 8.03 4.66 18.22
N LEU A 42 8.89 4.62 17.22
CA LEU A 42 9.57 3.42 16.75
C LEU A 42 11.06 3.50 17.11
N ALA A 43 11.70 2.35 17.26
CA ALA A 43 13.15 2.29 17.44
C ALA A 43 13.87 2.75 16.16
N PRO A 44 15.15 3.20 16.23
CA PRO A 44 15.89 3.65 15.05
C PRO A 44 15.95 2.62 13.92
N PHE A 45 16.00 1.32 14.26
CA PHE A 45 16.01 0.23 13.27
C PHE A 45 14.66 0.12 12.54
N GLU A 46 13.55 0.08 13.28
CA GLU A 46 12.20 0.01 12.71
C GLU A 46 11.88 1.25 11.85
N MET A 47 12.33 2.44 12.27
CA MET A 47 12.18 3.67 11.48
C MET A 47 12.92 3.59 10.14
N LYS A 48 14.12 2.98 10.12
CA LYS A 48 14.90 2.81 8.90
C LYS A 48 14.23 1.82 7.97
N GLU A 49 13.79 0.68 8.48
CA GLU A 49 13.06 -0.34 7.70
C GLU A 49 11.78 0.24 7.09
N LEU A 50 10.97 0.96 7.89
CA LEU A 50 9.77 1.62 7.40
C LEU A 50 10.08 2.64 6.29
N ALA A 51 11.14 3.42 6.43
CA ALA A 51 11.54 4.38 5.40
C ALA A 51 11.97 3.71 4.09
N GLU A 52 12.67 2.58 4.17
CA GLU A 52 13.07 1.79 3.00
C GLU A 52 11.85 1.20 2.29
N GLN A 53 10.90 0.62 3.03
CA GLN A 53 9.64 0.10 2.49
C GLN A 53 8.79 1.19 1.84
N LEU A 54 8.66 2.37 2.48
CA LEU A 54 7.92 3.49 1.92
C LEU A 54 8.54 4.01 0.63
N LYS A 55 9.88 4.03 0.55
CA LYS A 55 10.58 4.41 -0.68
C LYS A 55 10.31 3.40 -1.80
N GLU A 56 10.42 2.10 -1.50
CA GLU A 56 10.13 1.05 -2.47
C GLU A 56 8.70 1.14 -3.02
N LEU A 57 7.71 1.36 -2.14
CA LEU A 57 6.32 1.54 -2.56
C LEU A 57 6.13 2.80 -3.40
N SER A 58 6.74 3.92 -3.02
CA SER A 58 6.65 5.17 -3.79
C SER A 58 7.28 5.06 -5.18
N ASP A 59 8.34 4.26 -5.34
CA ASP A 59 8.99 4.03 -6.62
C ASP A 59 8.14 3.13 -7.54
N LYS A 60 7.27 2.29 -6.97
CA LYS A 60 6.35 1.38 -7.67
C LYS A 60 5.02 2.03 -8.10
N GLY A 61 4.74 3.22 -7.57
CA GLY A 61 3.55 4.02 -7.90
C GLY A 61 2.32 3.67 -7.09
#